data_AF-A0A7X7J7R9-F1
#
_entry.id   AF-A0A7X7J7R9-F1
#
_cell.length_a   1.000
_cell.length_b   1.000
_cell.length_c   1.000
_cell.angle_alpha   90.00
_cell.angle_beta   90.00
_cell.angle_gamma   90.00
#
_symmetry.space_group_name_H-M   'P 1'
#
loop_
_entity.id
_entity.type
_entity.pdbx_description
1 polymer ?
#
loop_
_entity_poly.entity_id
_entity_poly.type
_entity_poly.pdbx_seq_one_letter_code
_entity_poly.pdbx_strand_id
1 'polypeptide(L)'
;MGVNPFSIPVLCSLCAILFAAIFVLWRGREVFTNRIFSLFCFNSCLWLFGYFMMYNTRDPDLALAWARLGFIGVAFLPVLGIHFIVSILGLKRHVLLNIAYVWTFVSGYLSSTPLIYNGIEKYFWGFYPTAGRLYFIFLSMFAGLSPTASSSFAGGSTGPRSRAGSSMPSSSGMSAMRF
;
A
#
# COMPACT_ATOMS: atom_id res chain seq x y z
N MET A 1 -14.27 9.45 -30.24
CA MET A 1 -14.35 8.67 -28.99
C MET A 1 -15.30 9.41 -28.06
N GLY A 2 -16.49 8.88 -27.79
CA GLY A 2 -17.38 9.47 -26.79
C GLY A 2 -16.91 9.04 -25.41
N VAL A 3 -16.70 9.99 -24.50
CA VAL A 3 -16.21 9.69 -23.15
C VAL A 3 -17.33 9.01 -22.37
N ASN A 4 -17.09 7.82 -21.83
CA ASN A 4 -18.11 7.14 -21.03
C ASN A 4 -18.33 7.91 -19.72
N PRO A 5 -19.58 8.26 -19.34
CA PRO A 5 -19.86 9.03 -18.13
C PRO A 5 -19.29 8.39 -16.85
N PHE A 6 -19.25 7.05 -16.81
CA PHE A 6 -18.70 6.27 -15.70
C PHE A 6 -17.18 6.41 -15.52
N SER A 7 -16.47 6.91 -16.53
CA SER A 7 -15.02 7.16 -16.47
C SER A 7 -14.66 8.49 -15.81
N ILE A 8 -15.62 9.42 -15.68
CA ILE A 8 -15.42 10.75 -15.06
C ILE A 8 -14.94 10.65 -13.61
N PRO A 9 -15.60 9.87 -12.72
CA PRO A 9 -15.12 9.75 -11.33
C PRO A 9 -13.72 9.14 -11.26
N VAL A 10 -13.40 8.17 -12.12
CA VAL A 10 -12.06 7.56 -12.19
C VAL A 10 -11.01 8.61 -12.55
N LEU A 11 -11.31 9.48 -13.52
CA LEU A 11 -10.41 10.56 -13.91
C LEU A 11 -10.21 11.59 -12.78
N CYS A 12 -11.29 11.99 -12.10
CA CYS A 12 -11.22 12.89 -10.96
C CYS A 12 -10.35 12.30 -9.83
N SER A 13 -10.56 11.02 -9.48
CA SER A 13 -9.75 10.33 -8.48
C SER A 13 -8.30 10.23 -8.90
N LEU A 14 -8.01 9.94 -10.18
CA LEU A 14 -6.65 9.90 -10.70
C LEU A 14 -5.95 11.26 -10.53
N CYS A 15 -6.61 12.35 -10.93
CA CYS A 15 -6.07 13.69 -10.78
C CYS A 15 -5.80 14.06 -9.31
N ALA A 16 -6.73 13.72 -8.40
CA ALA A 16 -6.57 13.99 -6.97
C ALA A 16 -5.40 13.20 -6.36
N ILE A 17 -5.27 11.92 -6.69
CA ILE A 17 -4.18 11.06 -6.19
C ILE A 17 -2.84 11.50 -6.78
N LEU A 18 -2.80 11.87 -8.07
CA LEU A 18 -1.59 12.37 -8.71
C LEU A 18 -1.14 13.69 -8.08
N PHE A 19 -2.08 14.60 -7.81
CA PHE A 19 -1.79 15.84 -7.09
C PHE A 19 -1.22 15.57 -5.70
N ALA A 20 -1.82 14.65 -4.94
CA ALA A 20 -1.31 14.26 -3.62
C ALA A 20 0.11 13.67 -3.70
N ALA A 21 0.39 12.82 -4.70
CA ALA A 21 1.71 12.24 -4.93
C ALA A 21 2.77 13.34 -5.16
N ILE A 22 2.47 14.28 -6.06
CA ILE A 22 3.36 15.40 -6.39
C ILE A 22 3.57 16.28 -5.16
N PHE A 23 2.49 16.62 -4.45
CA PHE A 23 2.54 17.46 -3.26
C PHE A 23 3.42 16.84 -2.17
N VAL A 24 3.28 15.54 -1.90
CA VAL A 24 4.10 14.84 -0.90
C VAL A 24 5.58 14.77 -1.30
N LEU A 25 5.88 14.52 -2.59
CA LEU A 25 7.25 14.59 -3.09
C LEU A 25 7.85 15.99 -2.92
N TRP A 26 7.05 17.03 -3.17
CA TRP A 26 7.51 18.41 -3.12
C TRP A 26 7.78 18.86 -1.69
N ARG A 27 6.98 18.40 -0.72
CA ARG A 27 7.10 18.78 0.70
C ARG A 27 8.29 18.14 1.41
N GLY A 28 8.87 17.07 0.90
CA GLY A 28 10.02 16.43 1.55
C GLY A 28 10.55 15.19 0.84
N ARG A 29 11.20 15.38 -0.32
CA ARG A 29 11.77 14.30 -1.16
C ARG A 29 12.87 13.47 -0.49
N GLU A 30 13.50 14.01 0.55
CA GLU A 30 14.60 13.37 1.26
C GLU A 30 14.12 12.33 2.28
N VAL A 31 12.86 12.41 2.70
CA VAL A 31 12.27 11.45 3.64
C VAL A 31 11.92 10.18 2.87
N PHE A 32 12.56 9.06 3.23
CA PHE A 32 12.32 7.75 2.62
C PHE A 32 10.82 7.38 2.61
N THR A 33 10.12 7.63 3.71
CA THR A 33 8.68 7.43 3.86
C THR A 33 7.85 8.18 2.80
N ASN A 34 8.22 9.42 2.46
CA ASN A 34 7.52 10.21 1.45
C ASN A 34 7.72 9.62 0.04
N ARG A 35 8.91 9.06 -0.25
CA ARG A 35 9.14 8.38 -1.53
C ARG A 35 8.28 7.13 -1.67
N ILE A 36 8.19 6.30 -0.63
CA ILE A 36 7.36 5.09 -0.64
C ILE A 36 5.88 5.44 -0.82
N PHE A 37 5.39 6.47 -0.11
CA PHE A 37 4.02 6.96 -0.28
C PHE A 37 3.76 7.46 -1.71
N SER A 38 4.72 8.16 -2.29
CA SER A 38 4.57 8.68 -3.65
C SER A 38 4.55 7.57 -4.70
N LEU A 39 5.34 6.50 -4.51
CA LEU A 39 5.28 5.29 -5.33
C LEU A 39 3.93 4.55 -5.18
N PHE A 40 3.36 4.56 -3.96
CA PHE A 40 2.04 3.99 -3.71
C PHE A 40 0.95 4.77 -4.46
N CYS A 41 0.98 6.10 -4.40
CA CYS A 41 0.08 6.94 -5.18
C CYS A 41 0.28 6.78 -6.69
N PHE A 42 1.52 6.68 -7.16
CA PHE A 42 1.81 6.47 -8.59
C PHE A 42 1.22 5.14 -9.10
N ASN A 43 1.37 4.06 -8.33
CA ASN A 43 0.75 2.77 -8.68
C ASN A 43 -0.78 2.83 -8.66
N SER A 44 -1.36 3.60 -7.72
CA SER A 44 -2.79 3.87 -7.72
C SER A 44 -3.20 4.58 -9.00
N CYS A 45 -2.47 5.62 -9.43
CA CYS A 45 -2.74 6.30 -10.69
C CYS A 45 -2.62 5.36 -11.90
N LEU A 46 -1.63 4.46 -11.93
CA LEU A 46 -1.47 3.47 -12.99
C LEU A 46 -2.70 2.54 -13.07
N TRP A 47 -3.19 2.10 -11.91
CA TRP A 47 -4.41 1.30 -11.83
C TRP A 47 -5.64 2.05 -12.34
N LEU A 48 -5.88 3.27 -11.86
CA LEU A 48 -7.01 4.10 -12.30
C LEU A 48 -6.92 4.46 -13.79
N PHE A 49 -5.72 4.68 -14.30
CA PHE A 49 -5.48 4.93 -15.72
C PHE A 49 -5.87 3.72 -16.58
N GLY A 50 -5.46 2.52 -16.17
CA GLY A 50 -5.87 1.27 -16.81
C GLY A 50 -7.39 1.13 -16.84
N TYR A 51 -8.08 1.43 -15.73
CA TYR A 51 -9.54 1.38 -15.67
C TYR A 51 -10.22 2.45 -16.54
N PHE A 52 -9.69 3.67 -16.56
CA PHE A 52 -10.19 4.73 -17.43
C PHE A 52 -10.10 4.34 -18.92
N MET A 53 -8.97 3.77 -19.34
CA MET A 53 -8.77 3.31 -20.72
C MET A 53 -9.64 2.09 -21.05
N MET A 54 -9.78 1.16 -20.11
CA MET A 54 -10.66 -0.01 -20.23
C MET A 54 -12.11 0.41 -20.45
N TYR A 55 -12.61 1.39 -19.68
CA TYR A 55 -13.98 1.87 -19.84
C TYR A 55 -14.19 2.65 -21.14
N ASN A 56 -13.20 3.40 -21.65
CA ASN A 56 -13.36 4.16 -22.89
C ASN A 56 -13.15 3.35 -24.18
N THR A 57 -12.54 2.17 -24.06
CA THR A 57 -12.27 1.28 -25.19
C THR A 57 -13.53 0.52 -25.61
N ARG A 58 -13.70 0.33 -26.92
CA ARG A 58 -14.80 -0.49 -27.50
C ARG A 58 -14.36 -1.90 -27.90
N ASP A 59 -13.05 -2.12 -27.93
CA ASP A 59 -12.39 -3.35 -28.33
C ASP A 59 -12.10 -4.23 -27.09
N PRO A 60 -12.65 -5.44 -27.00
CA PRO A 60 -12.46 -6.33 -25.85
C PRO A 60 -10.99 -6.73 -25.63
N ASP A 61 -10.19 -6.88 -26.69
CA ASP A 61 -8.78 -7.30 -26.57
C ASP A 61 -7.93 -6.18 -25.99
N LEU A 62 -8.15 -4.95 -26.44
CA LEU A 62 -7.51 -3.76 -25.86
C LEU A 62 -7.98 -3.54 -24.42
N ALA A 63 -9.26 -3.72 -24.13
CA ALA A 63 -9.79 -3.56 -22.77
C ALA A 63 -9.18 -4.57 -21.80
N LEU A 64 -8.94 -5.82 -22.23
CA LEU A 64 -8.24 -6.83 -21.45
C LEU A 64 -6.76 -6.46 -21.23
N ALA A 65 -6.08 -5.92 -22.23
CA ALA A 65 -4.70 -5.44 -22.07
C ALA A 65 -4.61 -4.31 -21.03
N TRP A 66 -5.54 -3.35 -21.06
CA TRP A 66 -5.64 -2.29 -20.06
C TRP A 66 -5.94 -2.80 -18.65
N ALA A 67 -6.81 -3.81 -18.53
CA ALA A 67 -7.10 -4.47 -17.26
C ALA A 67 -5.83 -5.13 -16.66
N ARG A 68 -5.08 -5.87 -17.48
CA ARG A 68 -3.82 -6.52 -17.08
C ARG A 68 -2.77 -5.50 -16.65
N LEU A 69 -2.66 -4.38 -17.37
CA LEU A 69 -1.77 -3.28 -17.00
C LEU A 69 -2.19 -2.61 -15.69
N GLY A 70 -3.48 -2.36 -15.51
CA GLY A 70 -4.02 -1.82 -14.26
C GLY A 70 -3.77 -2.72 -13.05
N PHE A 71 -3.85 -4.04 -13.23
CA PHE A 71 -3.58 -5.01 -12.16
C PHE A 71 -2.11 -5.01 -11.71
N ILE A 72 -1.16 -4.68 -12.59
CA ILE A 72 0.23 -4.48 -12.16
C ILE A 72 0.27 -3.38 -11.08
N GLY A 73 -0.41 -2.25 -11.31
CA GLY A 73 -0.54 -1.19 -10.31
C GLY A 73 -1.13 -1.69 -8.99
N VAL A 74 -2.23 -2.47 -9.06
CA VAL A 74 -2.88 -3.06 -7.88
C VAL A 74 -1.96 -4.02 -7.12
N ALA A 75 -1.17 -4.82 -7.84
CA ALA A 75 -0.26 -5.79 -7.23
C ALA A 75 0.82 -5.12 -6.37
N PHE A 76 1.25 -3.91 -6.71
CA PHE A 76 2.24 -3.14 -5.95
C PHE A 76 1.67 -2.38 -4.75
N LEU A 77 0.36 -2.08 -4.71
CA LEU A 77 -0.28 -1.38 -3.60
C LEU A 77 -0.04 -2.03 -2.23
N PRO A 78 -0.31 -3.34 -2.00
CA PRO A 78 -0.15 -3.94 -0.67
C PRO A 78 1.30 -3.89 -0.18
N VAL A 79 2.26 -4.16 -1.07
CA VAL A 79 3.68 -4.17 -0.71
C VAL A 79 4.15 -2.78 -0.31
N LEU A 80 3.80 -1.77 -1.09
CA LEU A 80 4.16 -0.38 -0.79
C LEU A 80 3.45 0.11 0.48
N GLY A 81 2.20 -0.29 0.70
CA GLY A 81 1.48 0.03 1.95
C GLY A 81 2.15 -0.58 3.18
N ILE A 82 2.60 -1.82 3.12
CA ILE A 82 3.30 -2.47 4.25
C ILE A 82 4.68 -1.87 4.43
N HIS A 83 5.41 -1.62 3.34
CA HIS A 83 6.71 -0.96 3.40
C HIS A 83 6.58 0.42 4.05
N PHE A 84 5.52 1.17 3.73
CA PHE A 84 5.21 2.44 4.35
C PHE A 84 4.96 2.29 5.86
N ILE A 85 4.10 1.35 6.28
CA ILE A 85 3.80 1.10 7.70
C ILE A 85 5.06 0.67 8.46
N VAL A 86 5.82 -0.30 7.93
CA VAL A 86 7.06 -0.80 8.52
C VAL A 86 8.10 0.32 8.65
N SER A 87 8.18 1.21 7.65
CA SER A 87 9.07 2.37 7.67
C SER A 87 8.69 3.39 8.75
N ILE A 88 7.38 3.66 8.94
CA ILE A 88 6.92 4.59 9.98
C ILE A 88 7.14 4.02 11.38
N LEU A 89 6.89 2.72 11.57
CA LEU A 89 7.04 2.05 12.87
C LEU A 89 8.49 1.63 13.16
N GLY A 90 9.42 1.76 12.21
CA GLY A 90 10.82 1.39 12.37
C GLY A 90 11.08 -0.11 12.59
N LEU A 91 10.15 -0.99 12.20
CA LEU A 91 10.33 -2.44 12.37
C LEU A 91 11.32 -3.00 11.34
N LYS A 92 12.20 -3.91 11.77
CA LYS A 92 13.10 -4.63 10.86
C LYS A 92 12.45 -5.91 10.33
N ARG A 93 11.43 -5.78 9.48
CA ARG A 93 10.69 -6.91 8.87
C ARG A 93 11.15 -7.21 7.44
N HIS A 94 12.45 -7.33 7.22
CA HIS A 94 13.04 -7.54 5.90
C HIS A 94 12.53 -8.83 5.21
N VAL A 95 12.31 -9.91 5.98
CA VAL A 95 11.80 -11.18 5.43
C VAL A 95 10.38 -11.02 4.90
N LEU A 96 9.48 -10.39 5.67
CA LEU A 96 8.10 -10.15 5.25
C LEU A 96 8.05 -9.26 4.00
N LEU A 97 8.86 -8.20 3.97
CA LEU A 97 8.95 -7.32 2.81
C LEU A 97 9.48 -8.06 1.58
N ASN A 98 10.53 -8.86 1.72
CA ASN A 98 11.07 -9.65 0.61
C ASN A 98 10.03 -10.63 0.05
N ILE A 99 9.31 -11.36 0.92
CA ILE A 99 8.24 -12.27 0.49
C ILE A 99 7.15 -11.49 -0.26
N ALA A 100 6.74 -10.34 0.26
CA ALA A 100 5.71 -9.51 -0.36
C ALA A 100 6.18 -8.96 -1.72
N TYR A 101 7.43 -8.50 -1.84
CA TYR A 101 8.02 -8.05 -3.11
C TYR A 101 8.10 -9.17 -4.14
N VAL A 102 8.62 -10.34 -3.76
CA VAL A 102 8.68 -11.51 -4.65
C VAL A 102 7.28 -11.88 -5.12
N TRP A 103 6.31 -11.93 -4.20
CA TRP A 103 4.93 -12.25 -4.54
C TRP A 103 4.31 -11.25 -5.52
N THR A 104 4.56 -9.95 -5.33
CA THR A 104 4.08 -8.91 -6.25
C THR A 104 4.73 -9.00 -7.62
N PHE A 105 6.04 -9.26 -7.69
CA PHE A 105 6.71 -9.46 -8.99
C PHE A 105 6.16 -10.68 -9.72
N VAL A 106 5.96 -11.79 -9.00
CA VAL A 106 5.33 -13.00 -9.54
C VAL A 106 3.91 -12.68 -10.01
N SER A 107 3.09 -12.06 -9.18
CA SER A 107 1.69 -11.72 -9.52
C SER A 107 1.61 -10.73 -10.70
N GLY A 108 2.52 -9.76 -10.77
CA GLY A 108 2.62 -8.81 -11.88
C GLY A 108 3.03 -9.48 -13.18
N TYR A 109 3.99 -10.41 -13.14
CA TYR A 109 4.37 -11.22 -14.30
C TYR A 109 3.22 -12.14 -14.75
N LEU A 110 2.53 -12.77 -13.80
CA LEU A 110 1.36 -13.61 -14.10
C LEU A 110 0.14 -12.80 -14.56
N SER A 111 0.09 -11.48 -14.34
CA SER A 111 -0.96 -10.60 -14.88
C SER A 111 -1.04 -10.66 -16.41
N SER A 112 0.10 -10.86 -17.09
CA SER A 112 0.14 -11.01 -18.54
C SER A 112 -0.47 -12.33 -19.03
N THR A 113 -0.64 -13.31 -18.15
CA THR A 113 -1.21 -14.62 -18.49
C THR A 113 -2.72 -14.70 -18.18
N PRO A 114 -3.45 -15.61 -18.84
CA PRO A 114 -4.89 -15.80 -18.59
C PRO A 114 -5.21 -16.35 -17.18
N LEU A 115 -4.19 -16.57 -16.34
CA LEU A 115 -4.34 -17.10 -14.98
C LEU A 115 -4.95 -16.07 -14.02
N ILE A 116 -4.64 -14.77 -14.18
CA ILE A 116 -5.16 -13.68 -13.35
C ILE A 116 -6.48 -13.16 -13.92
N TYR A 117 -6.51 -12.83 -15.21
CA TYR A 117 -7.72 -12.43 -15.94
C TYR A 117 -7.94 -13.35 -17.13
N ASN A 118 -9.00 -14.15 -17.06
CA ASN A 118 -9.31 -15.15 -18.07
C ASN A 118 -9.96 -14.51 -19.31
N GLY A 119 -10.80 -13.50 -19.10
CA GLY A 119 -11.50 -12.79 -20.15
C GLY A 119 -12.02 -11.44 -19.69
N ILE A 120 -12.88 -10.83 -20.51
CA ILE A 120 -13.54 -9.56 -20.21
C ILE A 120 -15.02 -9.65 -20.56
N GLU A 121 -15.86 -9.15 -19.68
CA GLU A 121 -17.31 -9.10 -19.88
C GLU A 121 -17.76 -7.64 -19.99
N LYS A 122 -18.76 -7.40 -20.84
CA LYS A 122 -19.31 -6.07 -21.03
C LYS A 122 -20.51 -5.88 -20.11
N TYR A 123 -20.38 -4.96 -19.16
CA TYR A 123 -21.45 -4.53 -18.28
C TYR A 123 -22.01 -3.18 -18.73
N PHE A 124 -23.09 -2.73 -18.09
CA PHE A 124 -23.73 -1.44 -18.43
C PHE A 124 -22.80 -0.23 -18.21
N TRP A 125 -21.80 -0.36 -17.31
CA TRP A 125 -20.82 0.68 -17.00
C TRP A 125 -19.53 0.60 -17.84
N GLY A 126 -19.36 -0.44 -18.65
CA GLY A 126 -18.16 -0.67 -19.45
C GLY A 126 -17.67 -2.11 -19.39
N PHE A 127 -16.50 -2.35 -19.98
CA PHE A 127 -15.83 -3.65 -19.90
C PHE A 127 -15.25 -3.87 -18.50
N TYR A 128 -15.38 -5.09 -17.97
CA TYR A 128 -14.82 -5.49 -16.69
C TYR A 128 -14.20 -6.89 -16.78
N PRO A 129 -12.98 -7.10 -16.25
CA PRO A 129 -12.28 -8.36 -16.43
C PRO A 129 -12.86 -9.46 -15.55
N THR A 130 -12.96 -10.66 -16.10
CA THR A 130 -13.40 -11.86 -15.38
C THR A 130 -12.22 -12.45 -14.61
N ALA A 131 -12.39 -12.62 -13.29
CA ALA A 131 -11.36 -13.15 -12.42
C ALA A 131 -10.99 -14.59 -12.79
N GLY A 132 -9.69 -14.84 -13.00
CA GLY A 132 -9.12 -16.17 -13.21
C GLY A 132 -8.90 -16.92 -11.89
N ARG A 133 -8.52 -18.20 -11.98
CA ARG A 133 -8.31 -19.07 -10.80
C ARG A 133 -7.25 -18.53 -9.83
N LEU A 134 -6.20 -17.89 -10.34
CA LEU A 134 -5.12 -17.34 -9.51
C LEU A 134 -5.47 -16.03 -8.82
N TYR A 135 -6.53 -15.34 -9.25
CA TYR A 135 -6.96 -14.10 -8.62
C TYR A 135 -7.32 -14.32 -7.14
N PHE A 136 -7.94 -15.46 -6.81
CA PHE A 136 -8.25 -15.84 -5.43
C PHE A 136 -7.00 -16.09 -4.58
N ILE A 137 -5.93 -16.60 -5.19
CA ILE A 137 -4.64 -16.82 -4.52
C ILE A 137 -3.96 -15.48 -4.24
N PHE A 138 -4.09 -14.51 -5.16
CA PHE A 138 -3.63 -13.14 -4.90
C PHE A 138 -4.41 -12.49 -3.76
N LEU A 139 -5.74 -12.66 -3.71
CA LEU A 139 -6.59 -12.13 -2.63
C LEU A 139 -6.28 -12.76 -1.26
N SER A 140 -5.97 -14.05 -1.21
CA SER A 140 -5.65 -14.71 0.06
C SER A 140 -4.38 -14.14 0.71
N MET A 141 -3.40 -13.68 -0.09
CA MET A 141 -2.27 -12.94 0.46
C MET A 141 -2.73 -11.67 1.18
N PHE A 142 -3.64 -10.90 0.58
CA PHE A 142 -4.18 -9.67 1.17
C PHE A 142 -4.85 -9.94 2.53
N ALA A 143 -5.59 -11.04 2.60
CA ALA A 143 -6.27 -11.49 3.82
C ALA A 143 -5.31 -12.06 4.88
N GLY A 144 -4.26 -12.79 4.51
CA GLY A 144 -3.28 -13.33 5.46
C GLY A 144 -2.35 -12.27 6.06
N LEU A 145 -2.14 -11.19 5.34
CA LEU A 145 -1.18 -10.14 5.71
C LEU A 145 -1.75 -9.15 6.73
N SER A 146 -3.07 -8.98 6.76
CA SER A 146 -3.79 -8.06 7.66
C SER A 146 -3.81 -8.50 9.14
N PRO A 147 -4.10 -9.77 9.49
CA PRO A 147 -4.04 -10.27 10.87
C PRO A 147 -2.63 -10.21 11.47
N THR A 148 -1.61 -10.39 10.63
CA THR A 148 -0.21 -10.34 11.07
C THR A 148 0.21 -8.92 11.44
N ALA A 149 -0.44 -7.90 10.85
CA ALA A 149 -0.27 -6.51 11.25
C ALA A 149 -1.04 -6.21 12.55
N SER A 150 -2.32 -6.62 12.68
CA SER A 150 -3.15 -6.31 13.86
C SER A 150 -2.70 -7.01 15.13
N SER A 151 -2.27 -8.28 15.06
CA SER A 151 -1.68 -9.01 16.19
C SER A 151 -0.39 -8.36 16.71
N SER A 152 0.31 -7.61 15.85
CA SER A 152 1.51 -6.87 16.24
C SER A 152 1.22 -5.51 16.87
N PHE A 153 0.04 -4.92 16.63
CA PHE A 153 -0.42 -3.72 17.34
C PHE A 153 -0.74 -4.01 18.81
N ALA A 154 -1.24 -5.21 19.11
CA ALA A 154 -1.56 -5.62 20.47
C ALA A 154 -0.33 -5.92 21.36
N GLY A 155 0.85 -6.17 20.75
CA GLY A 155 2.08 -6.49 21.48
C GLY A 155 2.90 -5.28 21.95
N GLY A 156 2.52 -4.06 21.56
CA GLY A 156 3.31 -2.84 21.82
C GLY A 156 2.93 -2.04 23.07
N SER A 157 1.89 -2.42 23.82
CA SER A 157 1.31 -1.57 24.87
C SER A 157 1.50 -2.05 26.32
N THR A 158 2.46 -2.94 26.62
CA THR A 158 2.76 -3.32 28.02
C THR A 158 4.24 -3.21 28.35
N GLY A 159 4.73 -1.97 28.45
CA GLY A 159 5.92 -1.66 29.23
C GLY A 159 5.53 -0.81 30.45
N PRO A 160 5.47 -1.34 31.68
CA PRO A 160 5.22 -0.52 32.85
C PRO A 160 6.52 0.20 33.23
N ARG A 161 6.54 1.53 33.11
CA ARG A 161 7.50 2.37 33.86
C ARG A 161 6.80 3.60 34.41
N SER A 162 5.94 3.37 35.40
CA SER A 162 5.72 4.34 36.46
C SER A 162 6.13 3.73 37.80
N ARG A 163 7.25 4.22 38.34
CA ARG A 163 7.33 4.54 39.76
C ARG A 163 8.35 5.64 39.95
N ALA A 164 7.85 6.87 39.89
CA ALA A 164 8.40 7.94 40.70
C ALA A 164 8.33 7.47 42.17
N GLY A 165 9.49 7.44 42.81
CA GLY A 165 9.65 7.21 44.24
C GLY A 165 10.53 8.32 44.77
N SER A 166 9.90 9.45 45.10
CA SER A 166 10.43 10.52 45.89
C SER A 166 10.88 10.01 47.27
N SER A 167 12.16 10.14 47.59
CA SER A 167 12.64 10.07 48.97
C SER A 167 13.86 10.99 49.19
N MET A 168 13.58 12.24 49.49
CA MET A 168 14.34 13.06 50.45
C MET A 168 13.27 13.75 51.32
N PRO A 169 13.51 14.11 52.60
CA PRO A 169 14.82 14.37 53.22
C PRO A 169 15.01 13.72 54.63
N SER A 170 16.24 13.70 55.12
CA SER A 170 16.54 13.62 56.55
C SER A 170 17.88 14.30 56.84
N SER A 171 17.79 15.45 57.51
CA SER A 171 18.89 16.19 58.10
C SER A 171 19.29 15.56 59.44
N SER A 172 20.55 15.18 59.62
CA SER A 172 21.25 15.16 60.92
C SER A 172 22.67 14.58 60.76
N GLY A 173 23.70 15.33 61.18
CA GLY A 173 25.05 14.77 61.33
C GLY A 173 26.19 15.74 61.06
N MET A 174 26.67 16.37 62.13
CA MET A 174 27.79 17.30 62.26
C MET A 174 29.17 16.63 62.06
N SER A 175 30.24 17.46 61.95
CA SER A 175 31.69 17.16 62.05
C SER A 175 32.37 16.59 60.79
N ALA A 176 33.58 16.98 60.37
CA ALA A 176 34.58 17.93 60.85
C ALA A 176 35.61 18.19 59.73
N MET A 177 36.11 19.42 59.67
CA MET A 177 37.53 19.86 59.59
C MET A 177 38.62 18.87 59.08
N ARG A 178 39.58 19.44 58.31
CA ARG A 178 40.92 18.94 57.85
C ARG A 178 40.93 18.54 56.37
N PHE A 179 41.81 18.99 55.48
CA PHE A 179 43.01 19.84 55.50
C PHE A 179 43.04 20.66 54.21
#